data_AF-H1DG43-F1
#
_entry.id   AF-H1DG43-F1
#
_cell.length_a   1.000
_cell.length_b   1.000
_cell.length_c   1.000
_cell.angle_alpha   90.00
_cell.angle_beta   90.00
_cell.angle_gamma   90.00
#
_symmetry.space_group_name_H-M   'P 1'
#
loop_
_entity.id
_entity.type
_entity.pdbx_description
1 polymer ?
#
loop_
_entity_poly.entity_id
_entity_poly.type
_entity_poly.pdbx_seq_one_letter_code
_entity_poly.pdbx_strand_id
1 'polypeptide(L)'
;MNIVNNRYKVLNLSYRIDKDFENTIYIYSASGEKLAQKKGSSFTYYRHVMVYEGDKLSYIMHPQGFVRKSNNDYQYNYLLMDHLGSSRVLLEVVNDSLIAVQQTDYYPFGKAFEHHNLNRNKYLYSGKEFQDISLGGSMLSLYDFGARYYDPEIGRWFNVDPALQFLKGILNMLNF
;
A
#
# COMPACT_ATOMS: atom_id res chain seq x y z
N MET A 1 7.49 15.07 2.30
CA MET A 1 7.29 15.01 3.77
C MET A 1 8.62 14.71 4.45
N ASN A 2 8.97 15.37 5.56
CA ASN A 2 10.20 15.07 6.29
C ASN A 2 9.91 14.05 7.40
N ILE A 3 10.41 12.82 7.25
CA ILE A 3 10.32 11.75 8.26
C ILE A 3 11.42 11.97 9.30
N VAL A 4 11.05 11.94 10.59
CA VAL A 4 11.93 12.31 11.71
C VAL A 4 12.88 11.18 12.08
N ASN A 5 12.42 9.93 12.03
CA ASN A 5 13.28 8.75 12.19
C ASN A 5 12.63 7.54 11.49
N ASN A 6 13.43 6.82 10.69
CA ASN A 6 13.06 5.54 10.10
C ASN A 6 14.05 4.49 10.59
N ARG A 7 13.57 3.45 11.27
CA ARG A 7 14.42 2.36 11.76
C ARG A 7 14.24 1.11 10.90
N TYR A 8 15.36 0.48 10.59
CA TYR A 8 15.44 -0.71 9.75
C TYR A 8 15.73 -1.96 10.57
N LYS A 9 15.20 -3.11 10.15
CA LYS A 9 15.66 -4.44 10.60
C LYS A 9 16.67 -5.00 9.58
N VAL A 10 17.18 -6.21 9.81
CA VAL A 10 18.18 -6.96 9.00
C VAL A 10 17.91 -6.98 7.48
N LEU A 11 16.68 -6.70 7.03
CA LEU A 11 16.27 -6.65 5.62
C LEU A 11 16.10 -5.24 5.02
N ASN A 12 16.51 -4.17 5.72
CA ASN A 12 16.30 -2.77 5.30
C ASN A 12 14.82 -2.38 5.06
N LEU A 13 13.90 -3.14 5.63
CA LEU A 13 12.48 -2.80 5.69
C LEU A 13 12.22 -1.85 6.85
N SER A 14 11.48 -0.79 6.57
CA SER A 14 11.05 0.19 7.57
C SER A 14 10.07 -0.46 8.53
N TYR A 15 10.53 -0.72 9.76
CA TYR A 15 9.73 -1.40 10.78
C TYR A 15 8.98 -0.42 11.68
N ARG A 16 9.43 0.84 11.73
CA ARG A 16 8.82 1.89 12.54
C ARG A 16 9.05 3.24 11.89
N ILE A 17 7.97 3.96 11.68
CA ILE A 17 7.97 5.34 11.17
C ILE A 17 7.45 6.23 12.30
N ASP A 18 8.34 7.08 12.81
CA ASP A 18 8.05 8.03 13.86
C ASP A 18 7.90 9.43 13.25
N LYS A 19 6.87 10.16 13.68
CA LYS A 19 6.76 11.59 13.45
C LYS A 19 6.10 12.24 14.67
N ASP A 20 6.78 13.24 15.22
CA ASP A 20 6.43 13.89 16.47
C ASP A 20 6.24 12.86 17.60
N PHE A 21 5.07 12.84 18.25
CA PHE A 21 4.74 11.88 19.31
C PHE A 21 3.94 10.66 18.81
N GLU A 22 3.73 10.56 17.49
CA GLU A 22 2.97 9.48 16.87
C GLU A 22 3.88 8.51 16.11
N ASN A 23 3.46 7.25 16.03
CA ASN A 23 4.19 6.24 15.28
C ASN A 23 3.24 5.21 14.66
N THR A 24 3.74 4.59 13.60
CA THR A 24 3.20 3.34 13.06
C THR A 24 4.32 2.31 13.01
N ILE A 25 3.99 1.07 13.37
CA ILE A 25 4.94 -0.04 13.44
C ILE A 25 4.47 -1.12 12.46
N TYR A 26 5.38 -1.61 11.64
CA TYR A 26 5.15 -2.72 10.73
C TYR A 26 5.92 -3.95 11.20
N ILE A 27 5.25 -5.10 11.16
CA ILE A 27 5.80 -6.40 11.53
C ILE A 27 5.90 -7.24 10.26
N TYR A 28 7.10 -7.76 10.00
CA TYR A 28 7.40 -8.58 8.83
C TYR A 28 7.86 -9.97 9.23
N SER A 29 7.64 -10.93 8.34
CA SER A 29 8.25 -12.26 8.42
C SER A 29 9.76 -12.20 8.16
N ALA A 30 10.46 -13.31 8.41
CA ALA A 30 11.87 -13.43 8.06
C ALA A 30 12.14 -13.38 6.53
N SER A 31 11.11 -13.61 5.70
CA SER A 31 11.18 -13.49 4.24
C SER A 31 10.80 -12.09 3.73
N GLY A 32 10.43 -11.16 4.61
CA GLY A 32 10.04 -9.80 4.24
C GLY A 32 8.56 -9.61 3.91
N GLU A 33 7.72 -10.63 4.12
CA GLU A 33 6.26 -10.49 3.99
C GLU A 33 5.70 -9.65 5.13
N LYS A 34 4.83 -8.68 4.81
CA LYS A 34 4.14 -7.87 5.82
C LYS A 34 3.10 -8.72 6.55
N LEU A 35 3.23 -8.83 7.87
CA LEU A 35 2.35 -9.65 8.73
C LEU A 35 1.38 -8.81 9.54
N ALA A 36 1.78 -7.60 9.96
CA ALA A 36 0.92 -6.71 10.71
C ALA A 36 1.36 -5.24 10.62
N GLN A 37 0.41 -4.35 10.87
CA GLN A 37 0.63 -2.94 11.16
C GLN A 37 0.02 -2.63 12.53
N LYS A 38 0.70 -1.80 13.32
CA LYS A 38 0.22 -1.29 14.61
C LYS A 38 0.24 0.24 14.59
N LYS A 39 -0.90 0.86 14.89
CA LYS A 39 -1.04 2.30 15.12
C LYS A 39 -1.68 2.52 16.48
N GLY A 40 -0.96 3.10 17.43
CA GLY A 40 -1.44 3.19 18.81
C GLY A 40 -1.71 1.81 19.42
N SER A 41 -2.95 1.55 19.84
CA SER A 41 -3.42 0.23 20.31
C SER A 41 -4.02 -0.65 19.21
N SER A 42 -4.30 -0.10 18.03
CA SER A 42 -4.97 -0.81 16.93
C SER A 42 -3.99 -1.63 16.11
N PHE A 43 -4.41 -2.83 15.71
CA PHE A 43 -3.66 -3.73 14.84
C PHE A 43 -4.43 -4.01 13.56
N THR A 44 -3.70 -4.04 12.45
CA THR A 44 -4.15 -4.61 11.18
C THR A 44 -3.28 -5.82 10.88
N TYR A 45 -3.88 -7.00 10.71
CA TYR A 45 -3.15 -8.23 10.38
C TYR A 45 -3.34 -8.59 8.92
N TYR A 46 -2.23 -8.95 8.28
CA TYR A 46 -2.21 -9.42 6.90
C TYR A 46 -1.95 -10.93 6.92
N ARG A 47 -2.87 -11.68 6.32
CA ARG A 47 -2.88 -13.15 6.25
C ARG A 47 -3.11 -13.56 4.81
N HIS A 48 -2.04 -13.51 4.02
CA HIS A 48 -2.07 -13.78 2.58
C HIS A 48 -3.07 -12.87 1.86
N VAL A 49 -4.23 -13.39 1.42
CA VAL A 49 -5.28 -12.59 0.77
C VAL A 49 -6.24 -11.93 1.76
N MET A 50 -6.22 -12.33 3.03
CA MET A 50 -7.16 -11.84 4.04
C MET A 50 -6.52 -10.74 4.90
N VAL A 51 -7.29 -9.69 5.16
CA VAL A 51 -6.88 -8.57 6.03
C VAL A 51 -7.86 -8.42 7.18
N TYR A 52 -7.34 -8.29 8.39
CA TYR A 52 -8.10 -8.20 9.63
C TYR A 52 -7.79 -6.90 10.37
N GLU A 53 -8.81 -6.29 10.96
CA GLU A 53 -8.68 -5.18 11.91
C GLU A 53 -8.95 -5.72 13.32
N GLY A 54 -7.89 -5.89 14.10
CA GLY A 54 -7.93 -6.66 15.34
C GLY A 54 -8.31 -8.12 15.07
N ASP A 55 -9.42 -8.57 15.65
CA ASP A 55 -10.01 -9.89 15.49
C ASP A 55 -11.07 -9.97 14.38
N LYS A 56 -11.42 -8.84 13.75
CA LYS A 56 -12.47 -8.76 12.73
C LYS A 56 -11.90 -8.85 11.33
N LEU A 57 -12.47 -9.72 10.50
CA LEU A 57 -12.16 -9.75 9.07
C LEU A 57 -12.61 -8.43 8.43
N SER A 58 -11.70 -7.73 7.76
CA SER A 58 -11.99 -6.49 7.03
C SER A 58 -12.29 -6.82 5.56
N TYR A 59 -11.37 -7.48 4.86
CA TYR A 59 -11.59 -7.89 3.46
C TYR A 59 -10.72 -9.08 3.02
N ILE A 60 -11.13 -9.69 1.92
CA ILE A 60 -10.44 -10.79 1.24
C ILE A 60 -10.15 -10.36 -0.19
N MET A 61 -8.87 -10.35 -0.60
CA MET A 61 -8.44 -10.02 -1.96
C MET A 61 -8.67 -11.19 -2.92
N HIS A 62 -8.97 -10.86 -4.18
CA HIS A 62 -8.98 -11.80 -5.31
C HIS A 62 -8.43 -11.11 -6.57
N PRO A 63 -8.13 -11.84 -7.67
CA PRO A 63 -7.40 -11.26 -8.81
C PRO A 63 -8.05 -10.03 -9.48
N GLN A 64 -9.37 -9.86 -9.36
CA GLN A 64 -10.10 -8.74 -9.98
C GLN A 64 -10.55 -7.68 -8.98
N GLY A 65 -10.19 -7.78 -7.70
CA GLY A 65 -10.71 -6.89 -6.67
C GLY A 65 -10.63 -7.48 -5.27
N PHE A 66 -11.67 -7.25 -4.48
CA PHE A 66 -11.75 -7.78 -3.13
C PHE A 66 -13.21 -7.87 -2.66
N VAL A 67 -13.43 -8.71 -1.64
CA VAL A 67 -14.70 -8.82 -0.95
C VAL A 67 -14.53 -8.22 0.45
N ARG A 68 -15.26 -7.15 0.75
CA ARG A 68 -15.26 -6.54 2.10
C ARG A 68 -16.30 -7.19 2.98
N LYS A 69 -15.98 -7.35 4.26
CA LYS A 69 -16.96 -7.71 5.27
C LYS A 69 -17.79 -6.48 5.61
N SER A 70 -19.11 -6.60 5.52
CA SER A 70 -20.05 -5.54 5.94
C SER A 70 -21.03 -6.14 6.93
N ASN A 71 -20.77 -5.96 8.22
CA ASN A 71 -21.52 -6.63 9.31
C ASN A 71 -21.59 -8.15 9.07
N ASN A 72 -22.81 -8.70 8.88
CA ASN A 72 -23.01 -10.12 8.62
C ASN A 72 -22.94 -10.48 7.13
N ASP A 73 -22.87 -9.50 6.24
CA ASP A 73 -22.85 -9.69 4.80
C ASP A 73 -21.45 -9.49 4.19
N TYR A 74 -21.38 -9.69 2.88
CA TYR A 74 -20.19 -9.52 2.06
C TYR A 74 -20.47 -8.57 0.91
N GLN A 75 -19.62 -7.56 0.78
CA GLN A 75 -19.70 -6.57 -0.29
C GLN A 75 -18.63 -6.89 -1.33
N TYR A 76 -19.07 -7.25 -2.54
CA TYR A 76 -18.18 -7.55 -3.64
C TYR A 76 -17.75 -6.27 -4.34
N ASN A 77 -16.44 -6.15 -4.57
CA ASN A 77 -15.84 -5.01 -5.23
C ASN A 77 -14.88 -5.46 -6.34
N TYR A 78 -14.94 -4.76 -7.47
CA TYR A 78 -14.11 -5.02 -8.65
C TYR A 78 -13.29 -3.80 -9.02
N LEU A 79 -12.06 -4.00 -9.45
CA LEU A 79 -11.13 -2.94 -9.84
C LEU A 79 -11.02 -2.91 -11.36
N LEU A 80 -11.33 -1.76 -11.96
CA LEU A 80 -10.91 -1.46 -13.33
C LEU A 80 -9.51 -0.87 -13.28
N MET A 81 -8.56 -1.61 -13.84
CA MET A 81 -7.14 -1.26 -13.81
C MET A 81 -6.65 -0.78 -15.17
N ASP A 82 -5.64 0.07 -15.17
CA ASP A 82 -4.89 0.39 -16.38
C ASP A 82 -3.82 -0.68 -16.71
N HIS A 83 -3.09 -0.49 -17.81
CA HIS A 83 -2.06 -1.41 -18.29
C HIS A 83 -0.89 -1.64 -17.31
N LEU A 84 -0.70 -0.76 -16.32
CA LEU A 84 0.32 -0.90 -15.27
C LEU A 84 -0.25 -1.54 -13.98
N GLY A 85 -1.53 -1.91 -14.00
CA GLY A 85 -2.25 -2.46 -12.85
C GLY A 85 -2.72 -1.39 -11.87
N SER A 86 -2.70 -0.10 -12.22
CA SER A 86 -3.19 0.95 -11.32
C SER A 86 -4.72 0.99 -11.32
N SER A 87 -5.34 1.00 -10.14
CA SER A 87 -6.80 1.09 -10.01
C SER A 87 -7.30 2.46 -10.50
N ARG A 88 -8.11 2.47 -11.55
CA ARG A 88 -8.77 3.68 -12.09
C ARG A 88 -10.18 3.86 -11.54
N VAL A 89 -10.93 2.76 -11.40
CA VAL A 89 -12.29 2.77 -10.87
C VAL A 89 -12.50 1.57 -9.95
N LEU A 90 -13.05 1.82 -8.76
CA LEU A 90 -13.62 0.79 -7.90
C LEU A 90 -15.12 0.67 -8.18
N LEU A 91 -15.55 -0.54 -8.53
CA LEU A 91 -16.95 -0.89 -8.69
C LEU A 91 -17.44 -1.66 -7.46
N GLU A 92 -18.68 -1.43 -7.06
CA GLU A 92 -19.36 -2.10 -5.96
C GLU A 92 -20.66 -2.74 -6.47
N VAL A 93 -20.90 -3.99 -6.08
CA VAL A 93 -22.15 -4.69 -6.44
C VAL A 93 -23.27 -4.24 -5.51
N VAL A 94 -24.27 -3.54 -6.03
CA VAL A 94 -25.47 -3.12 -5.29
C VAL A 94 -26.70 -3.57 -6.07
N ASN A 95 -27.55 -4.40 -5.45
CA ASN A 95 -28.76 -4.94 -6.09
C ASN A 95 -28.49 -5.50 -7.50
N ASP A 96 -27.50 -6.40 -7.60
CA ASP A 96 -27.05 -7.04 -8.85
C ASP A 96 -26.53 -6.09 -9.94
N SER A 97 -26.26 -4.82 -9.60
CA SER A 97 -25.69 -3.81 -10.49
C SER A 97 -24.32 -3.35 -10.02
N LEU A 98 -23.43 -3.00 -10.96
CA LEU A 98 -22.13 -2.41 -10.64
C LEU A 98 -22.22 -0.90 -10.60
N ILE A 99 -21.88 -0.31 -9.44
CA ILE A 99 -21.80 1.15 -9.26
C ILE A 99 -20.36 1.59 -9.03
N ALA A 100 -19.94 2.71 -9.64
CA ALA A 100 -18.64 3.29 -9.37
C ALA A 100 -18.63 4.01 -8.02
N VAL A 101 -17.74 3.60 -7.12
CA VAL A 101 -17.63 4.12 -5.74
C VAL A 101 -16.29 4.79 -5.44
N GLN A 102 -15.29 4.63 -6.30
CA GLN A 102 -14.04 5.38 -6.27
C GLN A 102 -13.55 5.56 -7.70
N GLN A 103 -13.04 6.74 -8.02
CA GLN A 103 -12.32 7.03 -9.25
C GLN A 103 -11.00 7.69 -8.89
N THR A 104 -9.93 7.33 -9.59
CA THR A 104 -8.59 7.87 -9.30
C THR A 104 -7.81 8.03 -10.59
N ASP A 105 -7.42 9.28 -10.85
CA ASP A 105 -6.48 9.64 -11.90
C ASP A 105 -5.08 9.80 -11.34
N TYR A 106 -4.06 9.47 -12.14
CA TYR A 106 -2.67 9.51 -11.73
C TYR A 106 -1.84 10.38 -12.66
N TYR A 107 -0.96 11.17 -12.07
CA TYR A 107 0.21 11.71 -12.75
C TYR A 107 1.19 10.59 -13.12
N PRO A 108 2.14 10.81 -14.05
CA PRO A 108 3.01 9.75 -14.58
C PRO A 108 3.79 8.96 -13.52
N PHE A 109 4.20 9.61 -12.43
CA PHE A 109 4.93 8.99 -11.31
C PHE A 109 4.02 8.45 -10.20
N GLY A 110 2.73 8.21 -10.49
CA GLY A 110 1.82 7.53 -9.58
C GLY A 110 1.20 8.39 -8.49
N LYS A 111 1.45 9.70 -8.48
CA LYS A 111 0.71 10.63 -7.62
C LYS A 111 -0.74 10.66 -8.07
N ALA A 112 -1.65 10.33 -7.17
CA ALA A 112 -3.08 10.51 -7.44
C ALA A 112 -3.37 12.01 -7.58
N PHE A 113 -4.18 12.39 -8.58
CA PHE A 113 -4.67 13.75 -8.72
C PHE A 113 -5.43 14.16 -7.46
N GLU A 114 -6.26 13.25 -6.95
CA GLU A 114 -6.96 13.39 -5.69
C GLU A 114 -7.20 12.01 -5.06
N HIS A 115 -7.23 11.95 -3.73
CA HIS A 115 -7.56 10.73 -3.01
C HIS A 115 -9.01 10.76 -2.55
N HIS A 116 -9.87 10.01 -3.23
CA HIS A 116 -11.27 9.82 -2.86
C HIS A 116 -11.49 8.45 -2.21
N ASN A 117 -12.34 8.39 -1.19
CA ASN A 117 -12.83 7.12 -0.63
C ASN A 117 -11.73 6.09 -0.31
N LEU A 118 -10.60 6.51 0.29
CA LEU A 118 -9.52 5.59 0.69
C LEU A 118 -9.95 4.55 1.72
N ASN A 119 -11.00 4.84 2.50
CA ASN A 119 -11.65 3.86 3.37
C ASN A 119 -12.33 2.72 2.57
N ARG A 120 -12.62 2.93 1.29
CA ARG A 120 -13.23 1.93 0.41
C ARG A 120 -12.19 1.08 -0.31
N ASN A 121 -11.11 1.70 -0.80
CA ASN A 121 -9.99 1.03 -1.45
C ASN A 121 -8.68 1.81 -1.26
N LYS A 122 -7.63 1.09 -0.86
CA LYS A 122 -6.27 1.61 -0.70
C LYS A 122 -5.28 1.05 -1.72
N TYR A 123 -5.70 0.11 -2.57
CA TYR A 123 -4.86 -0.46 -3.62
C TYR A 123 -5.01 0.40 -4.87
N LEU A 124 -4.03 1.29 -5.08
CA LEU A 124 -4.11 2.35 -6.09
C LEU A 124 -3.04 2.15 -7.17
N TYR A 125 -1.96 2.93 -7.18
CA TYR A 125 -0.92 2.87 -8.21
C TYR A 125 -0.21 1.51 -8.26
N SER A 126 -0.15 0.92 -9.47
CA SER A 126 0.40 -0.42 -9.73
C SER A 126 -0.16 -1.52 -8.78
N GLY A 127 -1.41 -1.34 -8.34
CA GLY A 127 -2.10 -2.23 -7.42
C GLY A 127 -1.47 -2.30 -6.03
N LYS A 128 -0.63 -1.32 -5.65
CA LYS A 128 0.03 -1.28 -4.35
C LYS A 128 -0.78 -0.51 -3.32
N GLU A 129 -0.66 -0.95 -2.08
CA GLU A 129 -1.36 -0.36 -0.94
C GLU A 129 -0.78 1.01 -0.62
N PHE A 130 -1.62 2.03 -0.70
CA PHE A 130 -1.32 3.39 -0.30
C PHE A 130 -1.41 3.53 1.22
N GLN A 131 -0.33 4.01 1.84
CA GLN A 131 -0.23 4.20 3.28
C GLN A 131 -0.83 5.56 3.67
N ASP A 132 -2.13 5.55 3.99
CA ASP A 132 -2.95 6.72 4.35
C ASP A 132 -2.88 7.10 5.84
N ILE A 133 -1.85 6.62 6.55
CA ILE A 133 -1.71 6.81 7.98
C ILE A 133 -1.33 8.26 8.26
N SER A 134 -2.21 9.00 8.94
CA SER A 134 -1.88 10.30 9.52
C SER A 134 -0.96 10.12 10.73
N LEU A 135 0.20 10.78 10.67
CA LEU A 135 1.20 10.92 11.73
C LEU A 135 1.62 12.38 11.87
N GLY A 136 1.53 12.96 13.07
CA GLY A 136 2.01 14.32 13.34
C GLY A 136 1.38 15.36 12.41
N GLY A 137 0.06 15.26 12.22
CA GLY A 137 -0.72 16.17 11.37
C GLY A 137 -0.47 16.04 9.87
N SER A 138 0.23 15.00 9.38
CA SER A 138 0.34 14.74 7.93
C SER A 138 0.21 13.25 7.61
N MET A 139 -0.39 12.96 6.46
CA MET A 139 -0.50 11.61 5.94
C MET A 139 0.84 11.13 5.37
N LEU A 140 1.23 9.89 5.68
CA LEU A 140 2.48 9.28 5.22
C LEU A 140 2.61 9.32 3.68
N SER A 141 1.52 9.03 2.97
CA SER A 141 1.40 9.22 1.51
C SER A 141 2.42 8.42 0.68
N LEU A 142 2.74 7.19 1.10
CA LEU A 142 3.69 6.31 0.42
C LEU A 142 3.00 5.05 -0.08
N TYR A 143 3.49 4.47 -1.19
CA TYR A 143 3.07 3.17 -1.66
C TYR A 143 3.94 2.04 -1.09
N ASP A 144 3.30 0.99 -0.59
CA ASP A 144 3.97 -0.21 -0.11
C ASP A 144 4.17 -1.23 -1.24
N PHE A 145 5.42 -1.36 -1.72
CA PHE A 145 5.82 -2.37 -2.71
C PHE A 145 6.39 -3.65 -2.05
N GLY A 146 6.20 -3.83 -0.75
CA GLY A 146 6.71 -4.94 0.04
C GLY A 146 8.18 -4.76 0.42
N ALA A 147 9.07 -4.69 -0.58
CA ALA A 147 10.51 -4.53 -0.33
C ALA A 147 10.92 -3.09 0.00
N ARG A 148 10.15 -2.11 -0.50
CA ARG A 148 10.45 -0.67 -0.37
C ARG A 148 9.15 0.13 -0.34
N TYR A 149 9.19 1.29 0.30
CA TYR A 149 8.19 2.32 0.13
C TYR A 149 8.55 3.23 -1.05
N TYR A 150 7.56 3.59 -1.86
CA TYR A 150 7.71 4.52 -2.98
C TYR A 150 6.98 5.83 -2.67
N ASP A 151 7.67 6.95 -2.88
CA ASP A 151 7.11 8.30 -2.75
C ASP A 151 6.66 8.79 -4.14
N PRO A 152 5.35 8.89 -4.40
CA PRO A 152 4.82 9.34 -5.68
C PRO A 152 4.94 10.85 -5.88
N GLU A 153 5.14 11.65 -4.83
CA GLU A 153 5.25 13.11 -4.93
C GLU A 153 6.53 13.52 -5.67
N ILE A 154 7.63 12.82 -5.36
CA ILE A 154 8.95 13.04 -5.96
C ILE A 154 9.37 11.94 -6.93
N GLY A 155 8.56 10.88 -7.06
CA GLY A 155 8.79 9.76 -7.96
C GLY A 155 9.99 8.88 -7.59
N ARG A 156 10.28 8.69 -6.30
CA ARG A 156 11.50 7.99 -5.82
C ARG A 156 11.23 6.94 -4.76
N TRP A 157 12.09 5.94 -4.70
CA TRP A 157 12.13 4.97 -3.61
C TRP A 157 12.64 5.61 -2.32
N PHE A 158 11.99 5.27 -1.20
CA PHE A 158 12.36 5.79 0.12
C PHE A 158 13.67 5.18 0.64
N ASN A 159 13.95 3.91 0.29
CA ASN A 159 15.13 3.16 0.72
C ASN A 159 15.94 2.65 -0.48
N VAL A 160 17.24 2.43 -0.27
CA VAL A 160 18.12 1.75 -1.22
C VAL A 160 17.62 0.32 -1.46
N ASP A 161 17.84 -0.21 -2.66
CA ASP A 161 17.46 -1.58 -2.99
C ASP A 161 18.10 -2.59 -2.00
N PRO A 162 17.30 -3.41 -1.29
CA PRO A 162 17.83 -4.43 -0.38
C PRO A 162 18.70 -5.48 -1.08
N ALA A 163 18.42 -5.77 -2.36
CA ALA A 163 19.24 -6.67 -3.17
C ALA A 163 20.52 -5.99 -3.68
N LEU A 164 20.73 -4.70 -3.38
CA LEU A 164 21.86 -3.87 -3.81
C LEU A 164 22.14 -3.97 -5.31
N GLN A 165 21.10 -4.20 -6.11
CA GLN A 165 21.18 -4.17 -7.56
C GLN A 165 21.32 -2.71 -8.00
N PHE A 166 22.52 -2.16 -7.87
CA PHE A 166 22.89 -0.93 -8.55
C PHE A 166 22.83 -1.19 -10.05
N LEU A 167 22.09 -0.33 -10.75
CA LEU A 167 22.13 -0.05 -12.19
C LEU A 167 23.15 -0.91 -12.98
N LYS A 168 22.74 -2.09 -13.45
CA LYS A 168 23.45 -2.84 -14.51
C LYS A 168 23.33 -2.14 -15.88
N GLY A 169 23.48 -0.82 -15.91
CA GLY A 169 23.32 0.01 -17.11
C GLY A 169 24.64 0.32 -17.82
N ILE A 170 25.79 0.21 -17.14
CA ILE A 170 27.09 0.65 -17.70
C ILE A 170 28.18 -0.43 -17.65
N LEU A 171 28.02 -1.53 -16.90
CA LEU A 171 29.07 -2.53 -16.72
C LEU A 171 29.02 -3.73 -17.69
N ASN A 172 28.03 -3.81 -18.57
CA ASN A 172 27.88 -4.93 -19.52
C ASN A 172 28.29 -4.60 -20.98
N MET A 173 28.90 -3.43 -21.24
CA MET A 173 29.35 -3.07 -22.59
C MET A 173 30.85 -3.30 -22.85
N LEU A 174 31.57 -3.99 -21.96
CA LEU A 174 33.01 -4.25 -22.14
C LEU A 174 33.44 -5.62 -21.61
N ASN A 175 32.78 -6.70 -22.00
CA ASN A 175 33.37 -8.04 -21.94
C ASN A 175 32.85 -8.92 -23.09
N PHE A 176 33.68 -8.97 -24.14
CA PHE A 176 33.74 -9.88 -25.30
C PHE A 176 32.46 -10.15 -26.11
#